data_AF-A0A9W8TQI6-F1
#
_entry.id   AF-A0A9W8TQI6-F1
#
_cell.length_a   1.000
_cell.length_b   1.000
_cell.length_c   1.000
_cell.angle_alpha   90.00
_cell.angle_beta   90.00
_cell.angle_gamma   90.00
#
_symmetry.space_group_name_H-M   'P 1'
#
loop_
_entity.id
_entity.type
_entity.pdbx_description
1 polymer ?
#
loop_
_entity_poly.entity_id
_entity_poly.type
_entity_poly.pdbx_seq_one_letter_code
_entity_poly.pdbx_strand_id
1 'polypeptide(L)'
;MTVDIPSPTSRYWLLTMPRTASNMLVRVLNLDEQGVRPAPFHGGYFFFPSMLARLKLFNKGSEWTPEDGTSIEEGIKKSFETLQDYLEAAEGEGQKILVKEHISFLNDPKFEYEHMYGTLPDGEILKPMTARGFPEATRSPLNMTALPDEFLKTWYPTFLIRHPAMMLSSLYRTAQKDVEIYGSRRAEKEPFEFETTMKFTRSLFDFYSNHFGQNSKWPIVLDADDVIQYPELVMKYTSIVGT
;
A
#
# COMPACT_ATOMS: atom_id res chain seq x y z
N MET A 1 8.08 -31.03 -5.96
CA MET A 1 7.79 -30.14 -4.82
C MET A 1 9.03 -29.33 -4.56
N THR A 2 9.13 -28.15 -5.17
CA THR A 2 10.19 -27.19 -4.89
C THR A 2 9.67 -26.26 -3.82
N VAL A 3 10.27 -26.33 -2.63
CA VAL A 3 10.04 -25.32 -1.60
C VAL A 3 10.67 -24.06 -2.16
N ASP A 4 9.86 -23.07 -2.54
CA ASP A 4 10.33 -21.72 -2.87
C ASP A 4 10.91 -21.12 -1.58
N ILE A 5 12.19 -21.42 -1.35
CA ILE A 5 13.04 -20.74 -0.38
C ILE A 5 13.22 -19.33 -0.94
N PRO A 6 12.75 -18.29 -0.25
CA PRO A 6 12.90 -16.94 -0.74
C PRO A 6 14.38 -16.61 -0.92
N SER A 7 14.75 -16.04 -2.08
CA SER A 7 16.08 -15.49 -2.32
C SER A 7 16.42 -14.48 -1.21
N PRO A 8 17.70 -14.33 -0.80
CA PRO A 8 18.13 -13.27 0.13
C PRO A 8 17.78 -11.84 -0.33
N THR A 9 17.39 -11.65 -1.60
CA THR A 9 16.87 -10.40 -2.19
C THR A 9 15.34 -10.35 -2.34
N SER A 10 14.59 -11.18 -1.59
CA SER A 10 13.13 -11.17 -1.66
C SER A 10 12.55 -9.90 -1.02
N ARG A 11 11.70 -9.19 -1.76
CA ARG A 11 11.03 -7.98 -1.30
C ARG A 11 9.66 -8.35 -0.73
N TYR A 12 9.38 -8.04 0.53
CA TYR A 12 8.10 -8.35 1.16
C TYR A 12 7.22 -7.14 1.37
N TRP A 13 5.97 -7.24 0.94
CA TRP A 13 4.97 -6.22 1.25
C TRP A 13 4.03 -6.69 2.35
N LEU A 14 3.85 -5.84 3.35
CA LEU A 14 2.70 -5.89 4.25
C LEU A 14 1.68 -4.87 3.76
N LEU A 15 0.81 -5.30 2.85
CA LEU A 15 -0.28 -4.52 2.30
C LEU A 15 -1.45 -4.54 3.27
N THR A 16 -1.85 -3.36 3.73
CA THR A 16 -2.83 -3.25 4.79
C THR A 16 -3.94 -2.32 4.38
N MET A 17 -5.13 -2.57 4.91
CA MET A 17 -6.16 -1.54 4.90
C MET A 17 -5.99 -0.64 6.13
N PRO A 18 -6.50 0.60 6.09
CA PRO A 18 -6.60 1.40 7.30
C PRO A 18 -7.25 0.58 8.42
N ARG A 19 -6.76 0.70 9.66
CA ARG A 19 -7.42 0.13 10.86
C ARG A 19 -7.40 -1.40 11.00
N THR A 20 -6.43 -2.09 10.40
CA THR A 20 -6.24 -3.56 10.49
C THR A 20 -5.21 -4.00 11.53
N ALA A 21 -4.96 -3.21 12.58
CA ALA A 21 -3.96 -3.51 13.62
C ALA A 21 -2.52 -3.75 13.10
N SER A 22 -2.18 -3.23 11.91
CA SER A 22 -0.87 -3.40 11.27
C SER A 22 0.32 -2.95 12.12
N ASN A 23 0.17 -1.86 12.89
CA ASN A 23 1.20 -1.40 13.83
C ASN A 23 1.43 -2.38 14.99
N MET A 24 0.39 -3.11 15.42
CA MET A 24 0.56 -4.16 16.42
C MET A 24 1.31 -5.34 15.80
N LEU A 25 0.92 -5.80 14.61
CA LEU A 25 1.62 -6.90 13.93
C LEU A 25 3.11 -6.59 13.73
N VAL A 26 3.47 -5.41 13.20
CA VAL A 26 4.89 -5.03 13.03
C VAL A 26 5.67 -5.03 14.34
N ARG A 27 5.05 -4.61 15.46
CA ARG A 27 5.69 -4.67 16.78
C ARG A 27 5.90 -6.11 17.25
N VAL A 28 4.94 -7.00 17.01
CA VAL A 28 5.07 -8.42 17.36
C VAL A 28 6.16 -9.09 16.51
N LEU A 29 6.27 -8.73 15.23
CA LEU A 29 7.33 -9.25 14.36
C LEU A 29 8.72 -8.79 14.80
N ASN A 30 8.85 -7.63 15.44
CA ASN A 30 10.14 -7.13 15.94
C ASN A 30 11.22 -7.05 14.84
N LEU A 31 10.87 -6.42 13.73
CA LEU A 31 11.67 -6.39 12.49
C LEU A 31 13.11 -5.88 12.68
N ASP A 32 13.33 -5.00 13.65
CA ASP A 32 14.65 -4.43 13.96
C ASP A 32 15.65 -5.52 14.38
N GLU A 33 15.21 -6.53 15.12
CA GLU A 33 16.04 -7.68 15.55
C GLU A 33 16.20 -8.75 14.45
N GLN A 34 15.53 -8.58 13.31
CA GLN A 34 15.58 -9.54 12.20
C GLN A 34 16.50 -9.13 11.04
N GLY A 35 17.20 -8.00 11.17
CA GLY A 35 18.04 -7.46 10.09
C GLY A 35 17.25 -6.89 8.92
N VAL A 36 16.00 -6.48 9.16
CA VAL A 36 15.20 -5.72 8.18
C VAL A 36 15.68 -4.28 8.19
N ARG A 37 15.86 -3.68 6.99
CA ARG A 37 16.27 -2.29 6.90
C ARG A 37 15.25 -1.39 7.63
N PRO A 38 15.68 -0.46 8.50
CA PRO A 38 14.78 0.45 9.17
C PRO A 38 13.99 1.32 8.19
N ALA A 39 12.66 1.29 8.29
CA ALA A 39 11.82 2.13 7.45
C ALA A 39 11.81 3.59 7.93
N PRO A 40 11.83 4.58 7.02
CA PRO A 40 12.03 5.98 7.37
C PRO A 40 10.84 6.64 8.11
N PHE A 41 9.60 6.16 7.92
CA PHE A 41 8.40 6.83 8.45
C PHE A 41 7.33 5.87 8.97
N HIS A 42 6.78 6.14 10.17
CA HIS A 42 5.56 5.53 10.75
C HIS A 42 5.44 3.99 10.58
N GLY A 43 6.58 3.30 10.65
CA GLY A 43 6.68 1.86 10.50
C GLY A 43 6.43 1.35 9.08
N GLY A 44 6.74 2.13 8.03
CA GLY A 44 6.82 1.62 6.65
C GLY A 44 6.15 2.44 5.54
N TYR A 45 5.40 3.50 5.83
CA TYR A 45 4.55 4.15 4.83
C TYR A 45 5.32 5.18 3.97
N PHE A 46 5.77 4.78 2.77
CA PHE A 46 6.48 5.64 1.82
C PHE A 46 5.56 6.63 1.10
N PHE A 47 4.32 6.22 0.80
CA PHE A 47 3.31 7.00 0.05
C PHE A 47 2.35 7.76 0.96
N PHE A 48 2.57 7.75 2.29
CA PHE A 48 1.76 8.57 3.19
C PHE A 48 1.83 10.08 2.90
N PRO A 49 3.00 10.68 2.58
CA PRO A 49 3.07 12.09 2.23
C PRO A 49 2.25 12.45 0.98
N SER A 50 2.30 11.62 -0.08
CA SER A 50 1.50 11.85 -1.30
C SER A 50 0.01 11.69 -1.01
N MET A 51 -0.37 10.70 -0.21
CA MET A 51 -1.75 10.52 0.24
C MET A 51 -2.29 11.75 0.99
N LEU A 52 -1.52 12.34 1.91
CA LEU A 52 -1.94 13.56 2.62
C LEU A 52 -2.16 14.73 1.67
N ALA A 53 -1.33 14.87 0.63
CA ALA A 53 -1.53 15.88 -0.40
C ALA A 53 -2.83 15.63 -1.20
N ARG A 54 -3.12 14.37 -1.56
CA ARG A 54 -4.37 14.01 -2.25
C ARG A 54 -5.62 14.31 -1.41
N LEU A 55 -5.60 14.02 -0.12
CA LEU A 55 -6.73 14.32 0.78
C LEU A 55 -7.06 15.83 0.80
N LYS A 56 -6.05 16.71 0.68
CA LYS A 56 -6.30 18.16 0.58
C LYS A 56 -7.05 18.53 -0.70
N LEU A 57 -6.77 17.84 -1.79
CA LEU A 57 -7.38 18.09 -3.09
C LEU A 57 -8.77 17.47 -3.21
N PHE A 58 -9.02 16.32 -2.58
CA PHE A 58 -10.39 15.78 -2.49
C PHE A 58 -11.34 16.72 -1.73
N ASN A 59 -10.84 17.55 -0.81
CA ASN A 59 -11.67 18.60 -0.19
C ASN A 59 -12.14 19.69 -1.18
N LYS A 60 -11.54 19.80 -2.38
CA LYS A 60 -11.99 20.71 -3.44
C LYS A 60 -13.13 20.10 -4.29
N GLY A 61 -13.56 18.86 -4.00
CA GLY A 61 -14.53 18.16 -4.83
C GLY A 61 -13.97 17.85 -6.22
N SER A 62 -14.79 18.05 -7.26
CA SER A 62 -14.45 17.82 -8.67
C SER A 62 -13.69 18.98 -9.35
N GLU A 63 -13.32 20.03 -8.60
CA GLU A 63 -12.70 21.25 -9.14
C GLU A 63 -11.16 21.16 -9.17
N TRP A 64 -10.62 20.10 -9.78
CA TRP A 64 -9.17 19.90 -9.88
C TRP A 64 -8.58 20.71 -11.02
N THR A 65 -7.54 21.49 -10.75
CA THR A 65 -6.80 22.20 -11.81
C THR A 65 -5.68 21.32 -12.39
N PRO A 66 -5.15 21.64 -13.59
CA PRO A 66 -3.98 20.95 -14.13
C PRO A 66 -2.75 21.01 -13.20
N GLU A 67 -2.59 22.11 -12.47
CA GLU A 67 -1.53 22.29 -11.47
C GLU A 67 -1.70 21.35 -10.27
N ASP A 68 -2.95 21.12 -9.85
CA ASP A 68 -3.26 20.15 -8.79
C ASP A 68 -2.85 18.73 -9.23
N GLY A 69 -3.14 18.35 -10.49
CA GLY A 69 -2.71 17.08 -11.08
C GLY A 69 -1.19 16.92 -11.06
N THR A 70 -0.47 17.96 -11.53
CA THR A 70 1.00 17.98 -11.56
C THR A 70 1.58 17.82 -10.14
N SER A 71 1.02 18.53 -9.15
CA SER A 71 1.49 18.44 -7.77
C SER A 71 1.30 17.05 -7.15
N ILE A 72 0.19 16.36 -7.47
CA ILE A 72 -0.01 14.97 -7.02
C ILE A 72 1.03 14.05 -7.66
N GLU A 73 1.24 14.17 -8.97
CA GLU A 73 2.21 13.34 -9.70
C GLU A 73 3.62 13.50 -9.12
N GLU A 74 4.05 14.73 -8.85
CA GLU A 74 5.33 15.02 -8.20
C GLU A 74 5.44 14.38 -6.81
N GLY A 75 4.37 14.45 -6.00
CA GLY A 75 4.32 13.84 -4.68
C GLY A 75 4.44 12.30 -4.73
N ILE A 76 3.75 11.66 -5.67
CA ILE A 76 3.84 10.21 -5.88
C ILE A 76 5.23 9.84 -6.39
N LYS A 77 5.77 10.61 -7.36
CA LYS A 77 7.11 10.38 -7.93
C LYS A 77 8.16 10.43 -6.83
N LYS A 78 8.15 11.47 -6.00
CA LYS A 78 9.08 11.60 -4.86
C LYS A 78 8.96 10.44 -3.86
N SER A 79 7.73 10.01 -3.56
CA SER A 79 7.49 8.87 -2.66
C SER A 79 8.06 7.58 -3.26
N PHE A 80 7.90 7.39 -4.57
CA PHE A 80 8.39 6.22 -5.28
C PHE A 80 9.92 6.22 -5.45
N GLU A 81 10.54 7.38 -5.72
CA GLU A 81 11.99 7.54 -5.72
C GLU A 81 12.57 7.20 -4.35
N THR A 82 11.95 7.68 -3.26
CA THR A 82 12.37 7.36 -1.89
C THR A 82 12.28 5.85 -1.60
N LEU A 83 11.23 5.18 -2.08
CA LEU A 83 11.12 3.71 -1.95
C LEU A 83 12.24 3.01 -2.74
N GLN A 84 12.56 3.47 -3.95
CA GLN A 84 13.61 2.86 -4.76
C GLN A 84 15.00 3.07 -4.16
N ASP A 85 15.30 4.25 -3.62
CA ASP A 85 16.55 4.51 -2.89
C ASP A 85 16.67 3.60 -1.65
N TYR A 86 15.55 3.39 -0.94
CA TYR A 86 15.50 2.46 0.18
C TYR A 86 15.79 1.02 -0.23
N LEU A 87 15.23 0.56 -1.37
CA LEU A 87 15.45 -0.78 -1.89
C LEU A 87 16.90 -0.97 -2.33
N GLU A 88 17.46 -0.05 -3.12
CA GLU A 88 18.83 -0.12 -3.60
C GLU A 88 19.83 -0.18 -2.44
N ALA A 89 19.61 0.61 -1.39
CA ALA A 89 20.45 0.57 -0.20
C ALA A 89 20.30 -0.74 0.58
N ALA A 90 19.07 -1.24 0.78
CA ALA A 90 18.85 -2.53 1.44
C ALA A 90 19.52 -3.69 0.69
N GLU A 91 19.37 -3.72 -0.64
CA GLU A 91 19.94 -4.74 -1.50
C GLU A 91 21.47 -4.65 -1.54
N GLY A 92 22.04 -3.43 -1.64
CA GLY A 92 23.48 -3.20 -1.61
C GLY A 92 24.14 -3.57 -0.29
N GLU A 93 23.42 -3.44 0.83
CA GLU A 93 23.90 -3.80 2.17
C GLU A 93 23.53 -5.23 2.59
N GLY A 94 22.80 -5.99 1.75
CA GLY A 94 22.35 -7.35 2.05
C GLY A 94 21.32 -7.46 3.17
N GLN A 95 20.55 -6.39 3.42
CA GLN A 95 19.51 -6.33 4.45
C GLN A 95 18.20 -6.94 3.96
N LYS A 96 17.39 -7.48 4.88
CA LYS A 96 16.05 -7.95 4.54
C LYS A 96 15.13 -6.76 4.25
N ILE A 97 14.17 -6.98 3.35
CA ILE A 97 13.23 -5.94 2.90
C ILE A 97 11.81 -6.35 3.29
N LEU A 98 11.21 -5.59 4.21
CA LEU A 98 9.78 -5.59 4.46
C LEU A 98 9.27 -4.16 4.46
N VAL A 99 8.29 -3.87 3.60
CA VAL A 99 7.64 -2.57 3.52
C VAL A 99 6.17 -2.70 3.86
N LYS A 100 5.70 -1.90 4.81
CA LYS A 100 4.29 -1.84 5.22
C LYS A 100 3.63 -0.64 4.56
N GLU A 101 2.59 -0.90 3.78
CA GLU A 101 1.82 0.16 3.13
C GLU A 101 0.32 0.05 3.35
N HIS A 102 -0.37 1.18 3.27
CA HIS A 102 -1.81 1.17 3.08
C HIS A 102 -2.10 1.08 1.58
N ILE A 103 -2.96 0.16 1.17
CA ILE A 103 -3.25 -0.06 -0.25
C ILE A 103 -3.77 1.24 -0.89
N SER A 104 -4.59 2.01 -0.18
CA SER A 104 -5.07 3.31 -0.65
C SER A 104 -3.96 4.34 -0.87
N PHE A 105 -2.79 4.19 -0.27
CA PHE A 105 -1.67 5.11 -0.49
C PHE A 105 -1.01 4.86 -1.85
N LEU A 106 -1.06 3.61 -2.32
CA LEU A 106 -0.49 3.18 -3.60
C LEU A 106 -1.39 3.45 -4.81
N ASN A 107 -2.69 3.62 -4.60
CA ASN A 107 -3.66 3.87 -5.68
C ASN A 107 -3.23 5.01 -6.61
N ASP A 108 -3.56 4.89 -7.90
CA ASP A 108 -3.51 6.03 -8.80
C ASP A 108 -4.66 7.01 -8.44
N PRO A 109 -4.38 8.31 -8.24
CA PRO A 109 -5.39 9.32 -7.92
C PRO A 109 -6.53 9.37 -8.93
N LYS A 110 -6.27 9.08 -10.21
CA LYS A 110 -7.30 9.14 -11.25
C LYS A 110 -8.33 8.02 -11.12
N PHE A 111 -7.91 6.82 -10.67
CA PHE A 111 -8.87 5.75 -10.37
C PHE A 111 -9.69 6.05 -9.13
N GLU A 112 -9.13 6.74 -8.13
CA GLU A 112 -9.87 7.23 -6.97
C GLU A 112 -10.89 8.29 -7.38
N TYR A 113 -10.46 9.26 -8.20
CA TYR A 113 -11.31 10.32 -8.74
C TYR A 113 -12.47 9.74 -9.57
N GLU A 114 -12.18 8.84 -10.52
CA GLU A 114 -13.19 8.16 -11.32
C GLU A 114 -14.19 7.40 -10.44
N HIS A 115 -13.70 6.74 -9.38
CA HIS A 115 -14.58 6.02 -8.46
C HIS A 115 -15.57 6.96 -7.75
N MET A 116 -15.13 8.14 -7.31
CA MET A 116 -15.95 9.08 -6.55
C MET A 116 -16.88 9.92 -7.43
N TYR A 117 -16.44 10.30 -8.63
CA TYR A 117 -17.16 11.26 -9.48
C TYR A 117 -17.70 10.66 -10.77
N GLY A 118 -17.39 9.39 -11.06
CA GLY A 118 -17.85 8.67 -12.26
C GLY A 118 -17.25 9.20 -13.57
N THR A 119 -16.28 10.11 -13.50
CA THR A 119 -15.64 10.76 -14.66
C THR A 119 -14.14 10.93 -14.42
N LEU A 120 -13.36 11.15 -15.47
CA LEU A 120 -11.94 11.51 -15.36
C LEU A 120 -11.78 13.04 -15.55
N PRO A 121 -10.87 13.71 -14.81
CA PRO A 121 -10.69 15.16 -14.93
C PRO A 121 -10.25 15.60 -16.34
N ASP A 122 -9.51 14.76 -17.05
CA ASP A 122 -8.92 15.01 -18.37
C ASP A 122 -9.13 13.85 -19.36
N GLY A 123 -9.99 12.89 -19.02
CA GLY A 123 -10.38 11.80 -19.92
C GLY A 123 -9.38 10.64 -20.07
N GLU A 124 -8.16 10.74 -19.55
CA GLU A 124 -7.14 9.69 -19.71
C GLU A 124 -6.50 9.25 -18.39
N ILE A 125 -6.46 7.93 -18.17
CA ILE A 125 -5.67 7.33 -17.09
C ILE A 125 -4.18 7.48 -17.42
N LEU A 126 -3.41 8.02 -16.49
CA LEU A 126 -1.98 8.23 -16.68
C LEU A 126 -1.23 6.91 -16.84
N LYS A 127 -0.06 6.98 -17.48
CA LYS A 127 0.90 5.87 -17.42
C LYS A 127 1.35 5.68 -15.96
N PRO A 128 1.57 4.43 -15.51
CA PRO A 128 2.17 4.19 -14.20
C PRO A 128 3.59 4.79 -14.15
N MET A 129 4.09 4.99 -12.94
CA MET A 129 5.44 5.50 -12.72
C MET A 129 6.50 4.58 -13.33
N THR A 130 7.60 5.14 -13.83
CA THR A 130 8.73 4.34 -14.32
C THR A 130 9.58 3.84 -13.15
N ALA A 131 9.77 2.53 -13.07
CA ALA A 131 10.65 1.90 -12.09
C ALA A 131 12.08 1.78 -12.63
N ARG A 132 13.08 2.08 -11.81
CA ARG A 132 14.50 1.89 -12.13
C ARG A 132 14.77 0.41 -12.41
N GLY A 133 15.56 0.15 -13.45
CA GLY A 133 15.87 -1.21 -13.91
C GLY A 133 14.78 -1.86 -14.77
N PHE A 134 13.65 -1.17 -15.03
CA PHE A 134 12.60 -1.67 -15.92
C PHE A 134 12.45 -0.75 -17.13
N PRO A 135 12.61 -1.25 -18.37
CA PRO A 135 12.49 -0.44 -19.58
C PRO A 135 11.03 -0.06 -19.87
N GLU A 136 10.09 -0.90 -19.42
CA GLU A 136 8.66 -0.75 -19.61
C GLU A 136 7.98 -0.36 -18.29
N ALA A 137 6.92 0.43 -18.40
CA ALA A 137 6.03 0.76 -17.28
C ALA A 137 4.60 0.41 -17.71
N THR A 138 4.23 -0.86 -17.56
CA THR A 138 2.91 -1.35 -17.99
C THR A 138 1.91 -1.35 -16.85
N ARG A 139 0.61 -1.31 -17.21
CA ARG A 139 -0.50 -1.38 -16.27
C ARG A 139 -1.53 -2.37 -16.79
N SER A 140 -1.70 -3.48 -16.08
CA SER A 140 -2.79 -4.42 -16.35
C SER A 140 -4.13 -3.90 -15.79
N PRO A 141 -5.28 -4.41 -16.26
CA PRO A 141 -6.60 -3.93 -15.83
C PRO A 141 -6.86 -4.05 -14.32
N LEU A 142 -6.18 -4.97 -13.63
CA LEU A 142 -6.31 -5.16 -12.18
C LEU A 142 -5.38 -4.26 -11.36
N ASN A 143 -4.38 -3.65 -12.00
CA ASN A 143 -3.46 -2.72 -11.36
C ASN A 143 -4.06 -1.31 -11.34
N MET A 144 -4.70 -0.99 -10.22
CA MET A 144 -5.23 0.35 -9.96
C MET A 144 -4.24 1.25 -9.19
N THR A 145 -2.96 0.86 -9.10
CA THR A 145 -1.92 1.59 -8.37
C THR A 145 -1.17 2.56 -9.30
N ALA A 146 -0.48 3.53 -8.71
CA ALA A 146 0.46 4.39 -9.43
C ALA A 146 1.75 3.66 -9.85
N LEU A 147 1.96 2.42 -9.40
CA LEU A 147 3.16 1.63 -9.66
C LEU A 147 3.00 0.76 -10.91
N PRO A 148 4.08 0.50 -11.66
CA PRO A 148 4.00 -0.35 -12.84
C PRO A 148 3.93 -1.83 -12.44
N ASP A 149 3.28 -2.62 -13.30
CA ASP A 149 3.12 -4.06 -13.13
C ASP A 149 4.46 -4.76 -12.86
N GLU A 150 5.50 -4.40 -13.60
CA GLU A 150 6.84 -4.97 -13.51
C GLU A 150 7.42 -4.81 -12.11
N PHE A 151 7.25 -3.62 -11.53
CA PHE A 151 7.71 -3.33 -10.17
C PHE A 151 6.88 -4.11 -9.14
N LEU A 152 5.55 -4.09 -9.25
CA LEU A 152 4.67 -4.81 -8.32
C LEU A 152 4.98 -6.31 -8.28
N LYS A 153 5.30 -6.92 -9.42
CA LYS A 153 5.64 -8.34 -9.56
C LYS A 153 6.97 -8.74 -8.91
N THR A 154 7.80 -7.77 -8.50
CA THR A 154 9.02 -8.06 -7.73
C THR A 154 8.76 -8.36 -6.25
N TRP A 155 7.52 -8.19 -5.78
CA TRP A 155 7.17 -8.29 -4.37
C TRP A 155 6.39 -9.56 -4.04
N TYR A 156 6.63 -10.08 -2.84
CA TYR A 156 5.84 -11.12 -2.19
C TYR A 156 4.87 -10.46 -1.18
N PRO A 157 3.57 -10.39 -1.49
CA PRO A 157 2.61 -9.61 -0.72
C PRO A 157 1.90 -10.42 0.37
N THR A 158 1.80 -9.82 1.55
CA THR A 158 0.90 -10.21 2.63
C THR A 158 -0.20 -9.15 2.74
N PHE A 159 -1.46 -9.56 2.58
CA PHE A 159 -2.63 -8.74 2.81
C PHE A 159 -3.10 -8.90 4.24
N LEU A 160 -3.01 -7.83 5.04
CA LEU A 160 -3.61 -7.78 6.38
C LEU A 160 -4.99 -7.13 6.27
N ILE A 161 -6.02 -7.97 6.36
CA ILE A 161 -7.42 -7.59 6.23
C ILE A 161 -8.11 -7.56 7.59
N ARG A 162 -9.30 -6.97 7.62
CA ARG A 162 -10.21 -7.05 8.76
C ARG A 162 -11.63 -6.90 8.25
N HIS A 163 -12.60 -7.47 8.97
CA HIS A 163 -14.00 -7.32 8.63
C HIS A 163 -14.40 -5.83 8.43
N PRO A 164 -15.00 -5.45 7.27
CA PRO A 164 -15.29 -4.05 6.95
C PRO A 164 -16.14 -3.32 8.00
N ALA A 165 -17.11 -3.99 8.61
CA ALA A 165 -17.94 -3.39 9.68
C ALA A 165 -17.12 -2.87 10.87
N MET A 166 -15.98 -3.51 11.18
CA MET A 166 -15.06 -3.08 12.25
C MET A 166 -14.12 -1.99 11.75
N MET A 167 -13.58 -2.16 10.54
CA MET A 167 -12.65 -1.25 9.91
C MET A 167 -13.27 0.15 9.69
N LEU A 168 -14.44 0.20 9.03
CA LEU A 168 -15.12 1.44 8.66
C LEU A 168 -15.57 2.22 9.89
N SER A 169 -16.12 1.53 10.90
CA SER A 169 -16.49 2.16 12.17
C SER A 169 -15.28 2.81 12.85
N SER A 170 -14.11 2.16 12.81
CA SER A 170 -12.88 2.76 13.35
C SER A 170 -12.33 3.89 12.50
N LEU A 171 -12.49 3.81 11.18
CA LEU A 171 -12.07 4.86 10.25
C LEU A 171 -12.92 6.11 10.47
N TYR A 172 -14.24 5.97 10.55
CA TYR A 172 -15.18 7.06 10.82
C TYR A 172 -14.83 7.78 12.14
N ARG A 173 -14.62 7.04 13.23
CA ARG A 173 -14.17 7.62 14.50
C ARG A 173 -12.84 8.37 14.40
N THR A 174 -11.97 7.99 13.46
CA THR A 174 -10.69 8.67 13.25
C THR A 174 -10.87 9.93 12.40
N ALA A 175 -11.71 9.89 11.36
CA ALA A 175 -12.05 11.06 10.56
C ALA A 175 -12.75 12.16 11.38
N GLN A 176 -13.56 11.76 12.38
CA GLN A 176 -14.22 12.67 13.33
C GLN A 176 -13.26 13.32 14.33
N LYS A 177 -12.06 12.76 14.53
CA LYS A 177 -11.05 13.39 15.39
C LYS A 177 -10.41 14.52 14.59
N ASP A 178 -10.43 15.73 15.13
CA ASP A 178 -9.76 16.91 14.58
C ASP A 178 -8.23 16.79 14.77
N VAL A 179 -7.63 15.78 14.13
CA VAL A 179 -6.19 15.51 14.19
C VAL A 179 -5.51 16.29 13.09
N GLU A 180 -4.61 17.17 13.49
CA GLU A 180 -3.68 17.82 12.58
C GLU A 180 -2.48 16.92 12.33
N ILE A 181 -2.23 16.60 11.06
CA ILE A 181 -1.12 15.79 10.60
C ILE A 181 -0.31 16.63 9.61
N TYR A 182 0.93 16.97 9.97
CA TYR A 182 1.84 17.81 9.16
C TYR A 182 1.20 19.14 8.68
N GLY A 183 0.51 19.84 9.58
CA GLY A 183 -0.16 21.11 9.25
C GLY A 183 -1.41 20.94 8.38
N SER A 184 -1.89 19.71 8.20
CA SER A 184 -3.11 19.39 7.45
C SER A 184 -4.15 18.79 8.36
N ARG A 185 -5.40 19.23 8.20
CA ARG A 185 -6.58 18.60 8.80
C ARG A 185 -7.48 18.08 7.70
N ARG A 186 -8.31 17.08 8.00
CA ARG A 186 -9.42 16.73 7.10
C ARG A 186 -10.40 17.89 7.11
N ALA A 187 -10.86 18.35 5.94
CA ALA A 187 -11.90 19.37 5.90
C ALA A 187 -13.24 18.76 6.30
N GLU A 188 -13.50 17.53 5.85
CA GLU A 188 -14.69 16.77 6.20
C GLU A 188 -14.41 15.79 7.34
N LYS A 189 -15.39 15.65 8.24
CA LYS A 189 -15.32 14.71 9.37
C LYS A 189 -15.73 13.29 9.00
N GLU A 190 -15.98 13.04 7.73
CA GLU A 190 -16.33 11.74 7.19
C GLU A 190 -15.16 11.16 6.38
N PRO A 191 -15.02 9.83 6.31
CA PRO A 191 -14.10 9.21 5.36
C PRO A 191 -14.53 9.50 3.93
N PHE A 192 -13.56 9.69 3.03
CA PHE A 192 -13.88 9.79 1.60
C PHE A 192 -14.36 8.44 1.07
N GLU A 193 -15.18 8.44 0.02
CA GLU A 193 -15.79 7.22 -0.52
C GLU A 193 -14.72 6.16 -0.89
N PHE A 194 -13.60 6.57 -1.51
CA PHE A 194 -12.52 5.65 -1.86
C PHE A 194 -11.85 4.97 -0.64
N GLU A 195 -11.95 5.57 0.56
CA GLU A 195 -11.47 4.97 1.81
C GLU A 195 -12.47 3.96 2.40
N THR A 196 -13.71 3.96 1.90
CA THR A 196 -14.80 3.10 2.39
C THR A 196 -15.10 1.90 1.50
N THR A 197 -14.45 1.81 0.34
CA THR A 197 -14.60 0.71 -0.60
C THR A 197 -13.53 -0.37 -0.43
N MET A 198 -13.87 -1.60 -0.80
CA MET A 198 -12.91 -2.71 -0.90
C MET A 198 -12.35 -2.88 -2.32
N LYS A 199 -12.85 -2.11 -3.30
CA LYS A 199 -12.55 -2.28 -4.75
C LYS A 199 -11.05 -2.36 -5.04
N PHE A 200 -10.28 -1.39 -4.56
CA PHE A 200 -8.84 -1.30 -4.81
C PHE A 200 -8.07 -2.45 -4.16
N THR A 201 -8.43 -2.81 -2.93
CA THR A 201 -7.82 -3.93 -2.20
C THR A 201 -8.08 -5.24 -2.92
N ARG A 202 -9.34 -5.47 -3.34
CA ARG A 202 -9.74 -6.67 -4.06
C ARG A 202 -9.04 -6.77 -5.43
N SER A 203 -8.97 -5.66 -6.16
CA SER A 203 -8.29 -5.61 -7.46
C SER A 203 -6.81 -5.95 -7.35
N LEU A 204 -6.11 -5.38 -6.35
CA LEU A 204 -4.68 -5.67 -6.13
C LEU A 204 -4.46 -7.11 -5.65
N PHE A 205 -5.36 -7.66 -4.84
CA PHE A 205 -5.31 -9.07 -4.46
C PHE A 205 -5.47 -9.99 -5.69
N ASP A 206 -6.41 -9.68 -6.58
CA ASP A 206 -6.63 -10.45 -7.81
C ASP A 206 -5.46 -10.32 -8.79
N PHE A 207 -4.86 -9.13 -8.89
CA PHE A 207 -3.62 -8.91 -9.64
C PHE A 207 -2.53 -9.89 -9.20
N TYR A 208 -2.29 -9.98 -7.89
CA TYR A 208 -1.27 -10.88 -7.35
C TYR A 208 -1.64 -12.35 -7.45
N SER A 209 -2.90 -12.69 -7.19
CA SER A 209 -3.39 -14.06 -7.31
C SER A 209 -3.22 -14.57 -8.74
N ASN A 210 -3.48 -13.72 -9.74
CA ASN A 210 -3.25 -14.06 -11.14
C ASN A 210 -1.77 -14.16 -11.49
N HIS A 211 -0.92 -13.29 -10.93
CA HIS A 211 0.52 -13.35 -11.15
C HIS A 211 1.16 -14.64 -10.60
N PHE A 212 0.83 -15.01 -9.36
CA PHE A 212 1.41 -16.15 -8.68
C PHE A 212 0.74 -17.49 -9.04
N GLY A 213 -0.54 -17.47 -9.44
CA GLY A 213 -1.30 -18.65 -9.81
C GLY A 213 -1.78 -19.49 -8.62
N GLN A 214 -2.67 -20.45 -8.90
CA GLN A 214 -3.42 -21.20 -7.89
C GLN A 214 -2.59 -22.10 -6.97
N ASN A 215 -1.39 -22.50 -7.41
CA ASN A 215 -0.53 -23.40 -6.65
C ASN A 215 0.52 -22.66 -5.79
N SER A 216 0.50 -21.32 -5.81
CA SER A 216 1.40 -20.51 -5.01
C SER A 216 0.86 -20.30 -3.60
N LYS A 217 1.77 -20.17 -2.64
CA LYS A 217 1.48 -19.68 -1.28
C LYS A 217 1.19 -18.17 -1.24
N TRP A 218 1.41 -17.46 -2.35
CA TRP A 218 1.25 -16.01 -2.47
C TRP A 218 0.06 -15.66 -3.38
N PRO A 219 -0.63 -14.54 -3.11
CA PRO A 219 -0.50 -13.65 -1.95
C PRO A 219 -0.92 -14.33 -0.63
N ILE A 220 -0.27 -13.97 0.49
CA ILE A 220 -0.71 -14.41 1.83
C ILE A 220 -1.83 -13.48 2.30
N VAL A 221 -2.86 -14.03 2.96
CA VAL A 221 -3.91 -13.24 3.61
C VAL A 221 -3.91 -13.53 5.10
N LEU A 222 -3.87 -12.47 5.91
CA LEU A 222 -4.00 -12.52 7.36
C LEU A 222 -5.25 -11.74 7.76
N ASP A 223 -6.09 -12.32 8.60
CA ASP A 223 -7.13 -11.57 9.30
C ASP A 223 -6.57 -10.96 10.58
N ALA A 224 -6.79 -9.66 10.78
CA ALA A 224 -6.29 -8.93 11.93
C ALA A 224 -6.87 -9.44 13.26
N ASP A 225 -8.15 -9.82 13.29
CA ASP A 225 -8.80 -10.32 14.49
C ASP A 225 -8.28 -11.74 14.84
N ASP A 226 -7.91 -12.55 13.84
CA ASP A 226 -7.24 -13.84 14.05
C ASP A 226 -5.82 -13.66 14.59
N VAL A 227 -5.04 -12.73 14.02
CA VAL A 227 -3.68 -12.40 14.50
C VAL A 227 -3.71 -11.92 15.95
N ILE A 228 -4.76 -11.20 16.36
CA ILE A 228 -4.94 -10.73 17.74
C ILE A 228 -5.28 -11.89 18.69
N GLN A 229 -6.15 -12.81 18.26
CA GLN A 229 -6.67 -13.88 19.11
C GLN A 229 -5.74 -15.08 19.21
N TYR A 230 -4.97 -15.37 18.16
CA TYR A 230 -4.20 -16.60 17.99
C TYR A 230 -2.72 -16.26 17.69
N PRO A 231 -1.89 -15.96 18.70
CA PRO A 231 -0.48 -15.62 18.52
C PRO A 231 0.33 -16.66 17.73
N GLU A 232 -0.09 -17.93 17.78
CA GLU A 232 0.50 -19.02 17.00
C GLU A 232 0.41 -18.83 15.49
N LEU A 233 -0.56 -18.04 15.01
CA LEU A 233 -0.65 -17.67 13.59
C LEU A 233 0.52 -16.78 13.17
N VAL A 234 1.02 -15.93 14.06
CA VAL A 234 2.21 -15.13 13.77
C VAL A 234 3.43 -16.04 13.61
N MET A 235 3.60 -17.06 14.46
CA MET A 235 4.67 -18.04 14.31
C MET A 235 4.57 -18.85 13.01
N LYS A 236 3.33 -19.21 12.61
CA LYS A 236 3.11 -19.86 11.32
C LYS A 236 3.45 -18.93 10.15
N TYR A 237 3.04 -17.67 10.24
CA TYR A 237 3.32 -16.66 9.23
C TYR A 237 4.83 -16.44 9.05
N THR A 238 5.56 -16.21 10.14
CA THR A 238 7.03 -15.99 10.12
C THR A 238 7.77 -17.17 9.47
N SER A 239 7.30 -18.41 9.73
CA SER A 239 7.86 -19.62 9.10
C SER A 239 7.68 -19.67 7.56
N ILE A 240 6.64 -19.02 7.02
CA ILE A 240 6.36 -18.98 5.58
C ILE A 240 7.16 -17.88 4.89
N VAL A 241 7.29 -16.72 5.55
CA VAL A 241 7.93 -15.50 5.01
C VAL A 241 9.45 -15.49 5.24
N GLY A 242 9.99 -16.33 6.12
CA GLY A 242 11.44 -16.39 6.39
C GLY A 242 11.94 -15.19 7.21
N THR A 243 11.03 -14.57 7.94
CA THR A 243 11.21 -13.41 8.82
C THR A 243 10.66 -13.76 10.18
#